data_AF-A0A2G9NWX3-F1
#
_entry.id   AF-A0A2G9NWX3-F1
#
_cell.length_a   1.000
_cell.length_b   1.000
_cell.length_c   1.000
_cell.angle_alpha   90.00
_cell.angle_beta   90.00
_cell.angle_gamma   90.00
#
_symmetry.space_group_name_H-M   'P 1'
#
loop_
_entity.id
_entity.type
_entity.pdbx_description
1 polymer ?
#
loop_
_entity_poly.entity_id
_entity_poly.type
_entity_poly.pdbx_seq_one_letter_code
_entity_poly.pdbx_strand_id
1 'polypeptide(L)'
;MKKEFGAILTLLLILSTINFVSAALSDSITGGLDSVTNTFEPILKYVLGATPDGEFLLVKLLFLILLLGVIYQAVRHVPTIGENKSLSWLIAIIASILAVRYLTSEAIVTFIWLPTGVLGVALASILPFIIYFFFIQGFDQGMIRKIGWITFGVIYLGLAIVRWPDLATDQRYNLGWLYILIFVLSILAFLFDDKIKKMVTANRIMQKISEESLSDILTIKRQIKERRSLLSEASGDEADKLKKEIKRLENRIKDLA
;
A
#
# COMPACT_ATOMS: atom_id res chain seq x y z
N MET A 1 14.92 35.89 4.91
CA MET A 1 14.97 35.54 3.47
C MET A 1 16.15 34.65 3.08
N LYS A 2 17.43 34.96 3.40
CA LYS A 2 18.57 34.14 2.92
C LYS A 2 18.59 32.67 3.41
N LYS A 3 18.07 32.38 4.61
CA LYS A 3 18.04 31.01 5.17
C LYS A 3 16.99 30.10 4.53
N GLU A 4 15.84 30.66 4.14
CA GLU A 4 14.76 29.89 3.52
C GLU A 4 15.07 29.53 2.06
N PHE A 5 15.76 30.44 1.35
CA PHE A 5 16.25 30.18 -0.01
C PHE A 5 17.28 29.05 -0.04
N GLY A 6 18.15 28.98 0.97
CA GLY A 6 19.11 27.88 1.12
C GLY A 6 18.43 26.53 1.28
N ALA A 7 17.45 26.41 2.17
CA ALA A 7 16.72 25.16 2.42
C ALA A 7 15.96 24.66 1.17
N ILE A 8 15.36 25.57 0.40
CA ILE A 8 14.67 25.22 -0.86
C ILE A 8 15.68 24.70 -1.90
N LEU A 9 16.86 25.31 -2.01
CA LEU A 9 17.91 24.89 -2.93
C LEU A 9 18.47 23.51 -2.58
N THR A 10 18.71 23.22 -1.30
CA THR A 10 19.19 21.91 -0.84
C THR A 10 18.14 20.82 -1.08
N LEU A 11 16.86 21.12 -0.86
CA LEU A 11 15.76 20.19 -1.14
C LEU A 11 15.65 19.87 -2.64
N LEU A 12 15.80 20.88 -3.50
CA LEU A 12 15.80 20.72 -4.96
C LEU A 12 16.98 19.86 -5.45
N LEU A 13 18.16 20.04 -4.85
CA LEU A 13 19.34 19.23 -5.13
C LEU A 13 19.15 17.76 -4.71
N ILE A 14 18.59 17.52 -3.52
CA ILE A 14 18.28 16.16 -3.04
C ILE A 14 17.26 15.48 -3.95
N LEU A 15 16.19 16.19 -4.36
CA LEU A 15 15.19 15.67 -5.27
C LEU A 15 15.77 15.35 -6.67
N SER A 16 16.78 16.09 -7.12
CA SER A 16 17.45 15.83 -8.40
C SER A 16 18.30 14.55 -8.39
N THR A 17 18.86 14.16 -7.23
CA THR A 17 19.67 12.94 -7.11
C THR A 17 18.86 11.63 -7.12
N ILE A 18 17.55 11.70 -6.84
CA ILE A 18 16.68 10.52 -6.82
C ILE A 18 16.52 9.93 -8.25
N ASN A 19 16.54 10.79 -9.27
CA ASN A 19 16.41 10.34 -10.66
C ASN A 19 17.66 9.60 -11.19
N PHE A 20 18.85 9.89 -10.65
CA PHE A 20 20.09 9.24 -11.08
C PHE A 20 20.25 7.81 -10.53
N VAL A 21 19.72 7.54 -9.33
CA VAL A 21 19.81 6.19 -8.73
C VAL A 21 18.95 5.18 -9.50
N SER A 22 17.83 5.62 -10.09
CA SER A 22 16.93 4.73 -10.85
C SER A 22 17.54 4.25 -12.18
N ALA A 23 18.37 5.05 -12.85
CA ALA A 23 18.96 4.69 -14.14
C ALA A 23 20.12 3.70 -13.99
N ALA A 24 21.02 3.92 -13.03
CA ALA A 24 22.15 3.02 -12.77
C ALA A 24 21.71 1.64 -12.23
N LEU A 25 20.62 1.60 -11.45
CA LEU A 25 20.02 0.34 -11.00
C LEU A 25 19.38 -0.43 -12.17
N SER A 26 18.79 0.27 -13.13
CA SER A 26 18.18 -0.33 -14.32
C SER A 26 19.20 -1.13 -15.12
N ASP A 27 20.35 -0.53 -15.48
CA ASP A 27 21.35 -1.18 -16.34
C ASP A 27 22.03 -2.39 -15.66
N SER A 28 22.17 -2.36 -14.33
CA SER A 28 22.74 -3.48 -13.56
C SER A 28 21.76 -4.64 -13.42
N ILE A 29 20.47 -4.34 -13.27
CA ILE A 29 19.41 -5.35 -13.17
C ILE A 29 19.14 -5.97 -14.53
N THR A 30 19.12 -5.19 -15.61
CA THR A 30 18.93 -5.72 -16.97
C THR A 30 20.09 -6.64 -17.37
N GLY A 31 21.34 -6.24 -17.15
CA GLY A 31 22.49 -7.09 -17.47
C GLY A 31 22.54 -8.42 -16.68
N GLY A 32 22.12 -8.39 -15.41
CA GLY A 32 22.00 -9.59 -14.59
C GLY A 32 20.86 -10.52 -15.05
N LEU A 33 19.71 -9.94 -15.39
CA LEU A 33 18.58 -10.69 -15.94
C LEU A 33 18.93 -11.32 -17.28
N ASP A 34 19.52 -10.57 -18.21
CA ASP A 34 19.91 -11.04 -19.54
C ASP A 34 20.83 -12.26 -19.50
N SER A 35 21.77 -12.27 -18.54
CA SER A 35 22.68 -13.40 -18.34
C SER A 35 21.96 -14.68 -17.89
N VAL A 36 20.97 -14.52 -17.00
CA VAL A 36 20.14 -15.64 -16.54
C VAL A 36 19.19 -16.10 -17.65
N THR A 37 18.51 -15.18 -18.33
CA THR A 37 17.61 -15.52 -19.43
C THR A 37 18.36 -16.25 -20.52
N ASN A 38 19.50 -15.76 -21.01
CA ASN A 38 20.26 -16.42 -22.08
C ASN A 38 20.71 -17.85 -21.73
N THR A 39 21.00 -18.11 -20.45
CA THR A 39 21.40 -19.46 -19.99
C THR A 39 20.22 -20.42 -19.96
N PHE A 40 19.04 -19.96 -19.52
CA PHE A 40 17.85 -20.81 -19.36
C PHE A 40 16.91 -20.77 -20.58
N GLU A 41 17.09 -19.83 -21.49
CA GLU A 41 16.27 -19.62 -22.68
C GLU A 41 16.01 -20.89 -23.48
N PRO A 42 17.00 -21.74 -23.83
CA PRO A 42 16.72 -22.95 -24.60
C PRO A 42 15.80 -23.93 -23.86
N ILE A 43 15.97 -24.07 -22.54
CA ILE A 43 15.14 -24.93 -21.70
C ILE A 43 13.73 -24.34 -21.58
N LEU A 44 13.64 -23.03 -21.36
CA LEU A 44 12.37 -22.32 -21.21
C LEU A 44 11.57 -22.30 -22.52
N LYS A 45 12.22 -22.10 -23.67
CA LYS A 45 11.57 -22.21 -25.00
C LYS A 45 11.04 -23.61 -25.26
N TYR A 46 11.75 -24.65 -24.82
CA TYR A 46 11.28 -26.03 -24.96
C TYR A 46 10.06 -26.33 -24.07
N VAL A 47 10.09 -25.87 -22.81
CA VAL A 47 9.03 -26.15 -21.82
C VAL A 47 7.79 -25.27 -22.02
N LEU A 48 7.98 -23.97 -22.25
CA LEU A 48 6.92 -22.95 -22.32
C LEU A 48 6.44 -22.65 -23.75
N GLY A 49 7.15 -23.20 -24.74
CA GLY A 49 6.90 -22.99 -26.16
C GLY A 49 7.71 -21.82 -26.75
N ALA A 50 7.85 -21.81 -28.07
CA ALA A 50 8.52 -20.75 -28.80
C ALA A 50 7.74 -19.43 -28.63
N THR A 51 8.44 -18.38 -28.20
CA THR A 51 7.93 -17.01 -28.12
C THR A 51 8.80 -16.11 -29.02
N PRO A 52 8.21 -15.14 -29.74
CA PRO A 52 8.97 -14.25 -30.62
C PRO A 52 9.95 -13.35 -29.86
N ASP A 53 9.55 -12.85 -28.67
CA ASP A 53 10.35 -11.91 -27.88
C ASP A 53 10.70 -12.45 -26.48
N GLY A 54 11.89 -12.09 -25.99
CA GLY A 54 12.38 -12.47 -24.66
C GLY A 54 11.52 -11.93 -23.52
N GLU A 55 10.87 -10.78 -23.72
CA GLU A 55 9.95 -10.19 -22.73
C GLU A 55 8.74 -11.12 -22.46
N PHE A 56 8.15 -11.71 -23.50
CA PHE A 56 7.04 -12.66 -23.34
C PHE A 56 7.47 -13.93 -22.62
N LEU A 57 8.71 -14.38 -22.84
CA LEU A 57 9.28 -15.53 -22.15
C LEU A 57 9.39 -15.26 -20.64
N LEU A 58 9.87 -14.06 -20.26
CA LEU A 58 9.95 -13.65 -18.87
C LEU A 58 8.56 -13.59 -18.22
N VAL A 59 7.57 -13.01 -18.90
CA VAL A 59 6.18 -12.97 -18.39
C VAL A 59 5.61 -14.38 -18.21
N LYS A 60 5.82 -15.27 -19.18
CA LYS A 60 5.40 -16.69 -19.06
C LYS A 60 6.07 -17.38 -17.88
N LEU A 61 7.37 -17.11 -17.64
CA LEU A 61 8.10 -17.67 -16.51
C LEU A 61 7.53 -17.19 -15.16
N LEU A 62 7.28 -15.87 -15.02
CA LEU A 62 6.65 -15.33 -13.81
C LEU A 62 5.27 -15.93 -13.58
N PHE A 63 4.49 -16.09 -14.64
CA PHE A 63 3.17 -16.70 -14.56
C PHE A 63 3.22 -18.19 -14.21
N LEU A 64 4.24 -18.92 -14.70
CA LEU A 64 4.49 -20.31 -14.32
C LEU A 64 4.72 -20.43 -12.82
N ILE A 65 5.58 -19.58 -12.23
CA ILE A 65 5.87 -19.57 -10.79
C ILE A 65 4.59 -19.27 -9.99
N LEU A 66 3.80 -18.30 -10.44
CA LEU A 66 2.55 -17.94 -9.78
C LEU A 66 1.53 -19.08 -9.83
N LEU A 67 1.28 -19.64 -11.02
CA LEU A 67 0.35 -20.77 -11.19
C LEU A 67 0.81 -22.00 -10.43
N LEU A 68 2.11 -22.29 -10.42
CA LEU A 68 2.69 -23.38 -9.65
C LEU A 68 2.34 -23.24 -8.16
N GLY A 69 2.51 -22.03 -7.58
CA GLY A 69 2.16 -21.76 -6.19
C GLY A 69 0.66 -21.92 -5.90
N VAL A 70 -0.19 -21.35 -6.75
CA VAL A 70 -1.67 -21.42 -6.59
C VAL A 70 -2.18 -22.85 -6.74
N ILE A 71 -1.75 -23.56 -7.79
CA ILE A 71 -2.15 -24.95 -8.05
C ILE A 71 -1.61 -25.86 -6.95
N TYR A 72 -0.36 -25.69 -6.50
CA TYR A 72 0.19 -26.46 -5.39
C TYR A 72 -0.66 -26.29 -4.12
N GLN A 73 -1.01 -25.05 -3.78
CA GLN A 73 -1.86 -24.78 -2.63
C GLN A 73 -3.24 -25.41 -2.80
N ALA A 74 -3.86 -25.32 -3.98
CA ALA A 74 -5.16 -25.93 -4.25
C ALA A 74 -5.11 -27.46 -4.15
N VAL A 75 -4.11 -28.11 -4.74
CA VAL A 75 -3.93 -29.57 -4.72
C VAL A 75 -3.73 -30.10 -3.29
N ARG A 76 -3.03 -29.34 -2.43
CA ARG A 76 -2.87 -29.72 -1.01
C ARG A 76 -4.17 -29.77 -0.21
N HIS A 77 -5.22 -29.05 -0.63
CA HIS A 77 -6.51 -29.07 0.05
C HIS A 77 -7.42 -30.23 -0.38
N VAL A 78 -7.04 -30.97 -1.43
CA VAL A 78 -7.83 -32.11 -1.91
C VAL A 78 -7.56 -33.33 -1.01
N PRO A 79 -8.59 -33.88 -0.32
CA PRO A 79 -8.44 -35.11 0.45
C PRO A 79 -7.96 -36.24 -0.46
N THR A 80 -7.13 -37.16 0.04
CA THR A 80 -6.36 -38.21 -0.70
C THR A 80 -5.12 -37.75 -1.46
N ILE A 81 -5.11 -36.58 -2.10
CA ILE A 81 -3.93 -36.11 -2.88
C ILE A 81 -2.97 -35.29 -2.00
N GLY A 82 -3.52 -34.45 -1.11
CA GLY A 82 -2.74 -33.54 -0.27
C GLY A 82 -1.84 -34.22 0.77
N GLU A 83 -2.09 -35.49 1.08
CA GLU A 83 -1.29 -36.29 2.03
C GLU A 83 0.11 -36.61 1.47
N ASN A 84 0.22 -36.83 0.16
CA ASN A 84 1.48 -37.10 -0.52
C ASN A 84 2.05 -35.80 -1.13
N LYS A 85 3.03 -35.19 -0.43
CA LYS A 85 3.67 -33.95 -0.86
C LYS A 85 4.33 -34.06 -2.24
N SER A 86 4.94 -35.20 -2.55
CA SER A 86 5.62 -35.42 -3.83
C SER A 86 4.63 -35.49 -4.99
N LEU A 87 3.50 -36.17 -4.78
CA LEU A 87 2.41 -36.23 -5.76
C LEU A 87 1.79 -34.85 -5.98
N SER A 88 1.56 -34.10 -4.90
CA SER A 88 1.03 -32.72 -4.98
C SER A 88 1.95 -31.80 -5.80
N TRP A 89 3.26 -31.90 -5.58
CA TRP A 89 4.27 -31.16 -6.36
C TRP A 89 4.28 -31.56 -7.84
N LEU A 90 4.26 -32.86 -8.13
CA LEU A 90 4.24 -33.38 -9.50
C LEU A 90 3.03 -32.85 -10.28
N ILE A 91 1.83 -32.94 -9.67
CA ILE A 91 0.59 -32.45 -10.28
C ILE A 91 0.67 -30.95 -10.52
N ALA A 92 1.16 -30.17 -9.56
CA ALA A 92 1.29 -28.73 -9.70
C ALA A 92 2.26 -28.32 -10.82
N ILE A 93 3.40 -28.99 -10.94
CA ILE A 93 4.38 -28.76 -12.01
C ILE A 93 3.77 -29.06 -13.37
N ILE A 94 3.16 -30.24 -13.54
CA ILE A 94 2.57 -30.65 -14.82
C ILE A 94 1.44 -29.70 -15.22
N ALA A 95 0.52 -29.41 -14.31
CA ALA A 95 -0.62 -28.54 -14.58
C ALA A 95 -0.20 -27.10 -14.89
N SER A 96 0.78 -26.53 -14.15
CA SER A 96 1.28 -25.18 -14.41
C SER A 96 2.02 -25.08 -15.75
N ILE A 97 2.87 -26.06 -16.09
CA ILE A 97 3.55 -26.10 -17.40
C ILE A 97 2.52 -26.18 -18.54
N LEU A 98 1.52 -27.07 -18.43
CA LEU A 98 0.47 -27.17 -19.44
C LEU A 98 -0.32 -25.87 -19.57
N ALA A 99 -0.72 -25.26 -18.45
CA ALA A 99 -1.46 -24.00 -18.45
C ALA A 99 -0.69 -22.87 -19.15
N VAL A 100 0.61 -22.71 -18.88
CA VAL A 100 1.44 -21.67 -19.50
C VAL A 100 1.75 -21.98 -20.96
N ARG A 101 1.96 -23.25 -21.31
CA ARG A 101 2.27 -23.68 -22.68
C ARG A 101 1.15 -23.36 -23.66
N TYR A 102 -0.11 -23.53 -23.24
CA TYR A 102 -1.28 -23.22 -24.08
C TYR A 102 -1.71 -21.76 -24.03
N LEU A 103 -0.99 -20.92 -23.27
CA LEU A 103 -1.30 -19.51 -23.15
C LEU A 103 -0.73 -18.76 -24.36
N THR A 104 -1.65 -18.23 -25.20
CA THR A 104 -1.31 -17.46 -26.40
C THR A 104 -0.79 -16.08 -26.04
N SER A 105 0.05 -15.48 -26.89
CA SER A 105 0.58 -14.13 -26.65
C SER A 105 -0.54 -13.09 -26.48
N GLU A 106 -1.62 -13.23 -27.25
CA GLU A 106 -2.80 -12.36 -27.13
C GLU A 106 -3.49 -12.48 -25.75
N ALA A 107 -3.59 -13.70 -25.22
CA ALA A 107 -4.15 -13.94 -23.89
C ALA A 107 -3.25 -13.34 -22.79
N ILE A 108 -1.91 -13.41 -22.93
CA ILE A 108 -0.97 -12.76 -21.98
C ILE A 108 -1.22 -11.25 -21.95
N VAL A 109 -1.20 -10.62 -23.12
CA VAL A 109 -1.35 -9.17 -23.25
C VAL A 109 -2.69 -8.75 -22.65
N THR A 110 -3.77 -9.44 -23.02
CA THR A 110 -5.13 -9.02 -22.68
C THR A 110 -5.48 -9.30 -21.23
N PHE A 111 -5.15 -10.49 -20.70
CA PHE A 111 -5.59 -10.90 -19.36
C PHE A 111 -4.61 -10.52 -18.25
N ILE A 112 -3.31 -10.46 -18.54
CA ILE A 112 -2.28 -10.28 -17.50
C ILE A 112 -1.67 -8.88 -17.61
N TRP A 113 -1.27 -8.49 -18.82
CA TRP A 113 -0.50 -7.26 -18.99
C TRP A 113 -1.38 -6.02 -18.86
N LEU A 114 -2.58 -6.02 -19.44
CA LEU A 114 -3.49 -4.87 -19.33
C LEU A 114 -3.84 -4.54 -17.86
N PRO A 115 -4.32 -5.47 -17.02
CA PRO A 115 -4.65 -5.13 -15.64
C PRO A 115 -3.43 -4.74 -14.79
N THR A 116 -2.28 -5.40 -15.00
CA THR A 116 -1.04 -5.10 -14.24
C THR A 116 -0.43 -3.77 -14.66
N GLY A 117 -0.45 -3.45 -15.95
CA GLY A 117 -0.06 -2.14 -16.47
C GLY A 117 -0.97 -1.04 -15.93
N VAL A 118 -2.29 -1.24 -15.97
CA VAL A 118 -3.26 -0.29 -15.40
C VAL A 118 -3.05 -0.12 -13.90
N LEU A 119 -2.85 -1.19 -13.14
CA LEU A 119 -2.57 -1.12 -11.70
C LEU A 119 -1.25 -0.39 -11.42
N GLY A 120 -0.19 -0.71 -12.17
CA GLY A 120 1.12 -0.08 -12.02
C GLY A 120 1.06 1.42 -12.30
N VAL A 121 0.41 1.82 -13.40
CA VAL A 121 0.21 3.23 -13.74
C VAL A 121 -0.72 3.92 -12.74
N ALA A 122 -1.79 3.25 -12.28
CA ALA A 122 -2.68 3.78 -11.25
C ALA A 122 -1.94 4.02 -9.93
N LEU A 123 -1.13 3.07 -9.46
CA LEU A 123 -0.33 3.22 -8.25
C LEU A 123 0.73 4.31 -8.42
N ALA A 124 1.46 4.32 -9.54
CA ALA A 124 2.49 5.33 -9.81
C ALA A 124 1.91 6.75 -9.91
N SER A 125 0.66 6.89 -10.38
CA SER A 125 -0.02 8.18 -10.49
C SER A 125 -0.71 8.62 -9.19
N ILE A 126 -1.32 7.69 -8.44
CA ILE A 126 -2.03 7.95 -7.18
C ILE A 126 -1.07 8.15 -6.00
N LEU A 127 0.05 7.44 -5.95
CA LEU A 127 0.96 7.50 -4.82
C LEU A 127 1.52 8.92 -4.56
N PRO A 128 2.00 9.68 -5.57
CA PRO A 128 2.40 11.07 -5.36
C PRO A 128 1.26 11.96 -4.84
N PHE A 129 0.01 11.72 -5.28
CA PHE A 129 -1.15 12.43 -4.75
C PHE A 129 -1.38 12.15 -3.26
N ILE A 130 -1.31 10.88 -2.83
CA ILE A 130 -1.44 10.51 -1.41
C ILE A 130 -0.35 11.16 -0.56
N ILE A 131 0.91 11.08 -1.00
CA ILE A 131 2.05 11.67 -0.29
C ILE A 131 1.87 13.19 -0.17
N TYR A 132 1.50 13.84 -1.28
CA TYR A 132 1.26 15.28 -1.28
C TYR A 132 0.08 15.68 -0.41
N PHE A 133 -1.00 14.89 -0.41
CA PHE A 133 -2.16 15.10 0.45
C PHE A 133 -1.75 15.14 1.94
N PHE A 134 -1.01 14.14 2.41
CA PHE A 134 -0.55 14.10 3.80
C PHE A 134 0.42 15.24 4.12
N PHE A 135 1.31 15.59 3.19
CA PHE A 135 2.21 16.72 3.34
C PHE A 135 1.44 18.04 3.52
N ILE A 136 0.45 18.32 2.66
CA ILE A 136 -0.37 19.53 2.75
C ILE A 136 -1.21 19.57 4.03
N GLN A 137 -1.78 18.43 4.46
CA GLN A 137 -2.51 18.36 5.73
C GLN A 137 -1.63 18.60 6.96
N GLY A 138 -0.30 18.52 6.83
CA GLY A 138 0.65 18.88 7.88
C GLY A 138 0.70 20.39 8.20
N PHE A 139 0.22 21.26 7.31
CA PHE A 139 0.28 22.71 7.54
C PHE A 139 -0.93 23.25 8.31
N ASP A 140 -0.64 24.02 9.36
CA ASP A 140 -1.69 24.65 10.17
C ASP A 140 -2.42 25.78 9.44
N GLN A 141 -1.67 26.58 8.68
CA GLN A 141 -2.20 27.73 7.96
C GLN A 141 -3.02 27.29 6.74
N GLY A 142 -4.30 27.68 6.70
CA GLY A 142 -5.20 27.33 5.59
C GLY A 142 -4.78 27.92 4.23
N MET A 143 -4.14 29.09 4.24
CA MET A 143 -3.65 29.72 3.01
C MET A 143 -2.57 28.88 2.32
N ILE A 144 -1.60 28.34 3.08
CA ILE A 144 -0.54 27.47 2.54
C ILE A 144 -1.14 26.22 1.90
N ARG A 145 -2.14 25.60 2.55
CA ARG A 145 -2.81 24.41 2.00
C ARG A 145 -3.54 24.71 0.69
N LYS A 146 -4.28 25.82 0.65
CA LYS A 146 -4.98 26.27 -0.56
C LYS A 146 -4.02 26.51 -1.72
N ILE A 147 -2.91 27.21 -1.47
CA ILE A 147 -1.87 27.45 -2.49
C ILE A 147 -1.26 26.11 -2.94
N GLY A 148 -1.02 25.19 -2.01
CA GLY A 148 -0.53 23.85 -2.30
C GLY A 148 -1.43 23.08 -3.26
N TRP A 149 -2.73 22.97 -2.96
CA TRP A 149 -3.68 22.30 -3.83
C TRP A 149 -3.77 22.92 -5.23
N ILE A 150 -3.75 24.26 -5.34
CA ILE A 150 -3.73 24.96 -6.63
C ILE A 150 -2.45 24.60 -7.39
N THR A 151 -1.29 24.69 -6.74
CA THR A 151 0.00 24.41 -7.36
C THR A 151 0.06 22.98 -7.88
N PHE A 152 -0.36 22.01 -7.05
CA PHE A 152 -0.38 20.60 -7.41
C PHE A 152 -1.34 20.31 -8.56
N GLY A 153 -2.53 20.91 -8.56
CA GLY A 153 -3.47 20.83 -9.67
C GLY A 153 -2.87 21.36 -10.97
N VAL A 154 -2.25 22.55 -10.94
CA VAL A 154 -1.60 23.14 -12.12
C VAL A 154 -0.47 22.26 -12.67
N ILE A 155 0.34 21.66 -11.80
CA ILE A 155 1.41 20.72 -12.21
C ILE A 155 0.80 19.51 -12.93
N TYR A 156 -0.24 18.88 -12.37
CA TYR A 156 -0.87 17.72 -12.97
C TYR A 156 -1.61 18.04 -14.28
N LEU A 157 -2.21 19.23 -14.37
CA LEU A 157 -2.79 19.71 -15.61
C LEU A 157 -1.72 19.94 -16.69
N GLY A 158 -0.59 20.56 -16.30
CA GLY A 158 0.56 20.75 -17.19
C GLY A 158 1.13 19.42 -17.68
N LEU A 159 1.31 18.45 -16.77
CA LEU A 159 1.72 17.09 -17.13
C LEU A 159 0.73 16.41 -18.06
N ALA A 160 -0.58 16.55 -17.81
CA ALA A 160 -1.61 15.98 -18.68
C ALA A 160 -1.49 16.53 -20.11
N ILE A 161 -1.26 17.83 -20.29
CA ILE A 161 -1.12 18.47 -21.60
C ILE A 161 0.18 18.04 -22.28
N VAL A 162 1.31 18.09 -21.57
CA VAL A 162 2.64 17.77 -22.12
C VAL A 162 2.75 16.29 -22.49
N ARG A 163 2.20 15.39 -21.68
CA ARG A 163 2.26 13.94 -21.90
C ARG A 163 1.09 13.40 -22.70
N TRP A 164 0.11 14.23 -23.08
CA TRP A 164 -1.05 13.77 -23.84
C TRP A 164 -0.66 13.00 -25.12
N PRO A 165 0.27 13.49 -25.95
CA PRO A 165 0.64 12.80 -27.19
C PRO A 165 1.31 11.44 -26.94
N ASP A 166 2.18 11.36 -25.92
CA ASP A 166 2.88 10.13 -25.54
C ASP A 166 1.90 9.05 -25.06
N LEU A 167 0.87 9.46 -24.32
CA LEU A 167 -0.09 8.59 -23.64
C LEU A 167 -1.35 8.28 -24.48
N ALA A 168 -1.56 9.03 -25.56
CA ALA A 168 -2.63 8.85 -26.53
C ALA A 168 -2.23 7.93 -27.70
N THR A 169 -1.23 7.06 -27.49
CA THR A 169 -0.88 6.01 -28.45
C THR A 169 -2.08 5.08 -28.69
N ASP A 170 -2.18 4.48 -29.89
CA ASP A 170 -3.32 3.75 -30.52
C ASP A 170 -4.05 2.65 -29.68
N GLN A 171 -3.69 2.50 -28.42
CA GLN A 171 -4.40 1.73 -27.42
C GLN A 171 -5.81 2.34 -27.17
N ARG A 172 -6.81 1.47 -26.97
CA ARG A 172 -8.19 1.86 -26.61
C ARG A 172 -8.29 2.73 -25.34
N TYR A 173 -7.24 2.80 -24.53
CA TYR A 173 -7.21 3.52 -23.27
C TYR A 173 -6.10 4.56 -23.27
N ASN A 174 -6.49 5.84 -23.26
CA ASN A 174 -5.54 6.94 -23.11
C ASN A 174 -5.22 7.13 -21.61
N LEU A 175 -3.98 6.84 -21.22
CA LEU A 175 -3.52 6.98 -19.83
C LEU A 175 -3.49 8.45 -19.36
N GLY A 176 -3.53 9.41 -20.28
CA GLY A 176 -3.67 10.84 -20.00
C GLY A 176 -4.90 11.17 -19.14
N TRP A 177 -5.96 10.36 -19.21
CA TRP A 177 -7.14 10.50 -18.36
C TRP A 177 -6.84 10.40 -16.86
N LEU A 178 -5.81 9.64 -16.46
CA LEU A 178 -5.41 9.55 -15.05
C LEU A 178 -4.87 10.88 -14.51
N TYR A 179 -4.11 11.63 -15.32
CA TYR A 179 -3.61 12.94 -14.90
C TYR A 179 -4.75 13.95 -14.75
N ILE A 180 -5.74 13.91 -15.65
CA ILE A 180 -6.96 14.72 -15.55
C ILE A 180 -7.78 14.32 -14.31
N LEU A 181 -7.91 13.03 -14.01
CA LEU A 181 -8.58 12.55 -12.80
C LEU A 181 -7.90 13.12 -11.54
N ILE A 182 -6.58 13.08 -11.47
CA ILE A 182 -5.82 13.61 -10.31
C ILE A 182 -5.97 15.13 -10.21
N PHE A 183 -5.98 15.84 -11.34
CA PHE A 183 -6.29 17.27 -11.37
C PHE A 183 -7.67 17.57 -10.77
N VAL A 184 -8.71 16.81 -11.18
CA VAL A 184 -10.07 16.93 -10.62
C VAL A 184 -10.08 16.61 -9.12
N LEU A 185 -9.40 15.55 -8.69
CA LEU A 185 -9.26 15.22 -7.27
C LEU A 185 -8.58 16.33 -6.47
N SER A 186 -7.61 17.02 -7.08
CA SER A 186 -6.92 18.16 -6.46
C SER A 186 -7.84 19.37 -6.29
N ILE A 187 -8.72 19.62 -7.27
CA ILE A 187 -9.77 20.64 -7.15
C ILE A 187 -10.77 20.26 -6.05
N LEU A 188 -11.20 19.00 -5.98
CA LEU A 188 -12.10 18.54 -4.92
C LEU A 188 -11.44 18.67 -3.54
N ALA A 189 -10.17 18.28 -3.41
CA ALA A 189 -9.40 18.45 -2.18
C ALA A 189 -9.28 19.93 -1.78
N PHE A 190 -9.08 20.84 -2.76
CA PHE A 190 -9.10 22.28 -2.54
C PHE A 190 -10.45 22.78 -2.00
N LEU A 191 -11.57 22.38 -2.63
CA LEU A 191 -12.92 22.80 -2.23
C LEU A 191 -13.32 22.26 -0.86
N PHE A 192 -12.84 21.08 -0.48
CA PHE A 192 -13.16 20.42 0.79
C PHE A 192 -12.06 20.53 1.85
N ASP A 193 -11.01 21.33 1.65
CA ASP A 193 -9.85 21.41 2.55
C ASP A 193 -10.25 21.62 4.01
N ASP A 194 -11.15 22.58 4.27
CA ASP A 194 -11.60 22.89 5.63
C ASP A 194 -12.39 21.74 6.28
N LYS A 195 -13.18 20.98 5.49
CA LYS A 195 -13.94 19.83 5.99
C LYS A 195 -13.02 18.66 6.29
N ILE A 196 -12.06 18.40 5.40
CA ILE A 196 -11.06 17.34 5.56
C ILE A 196 -10.25 17.60 6.82
N LYS A 197 -9.76 18.84 7.03
CA LYS A 197 -9.00 19.18 8.23
C LYS A 197 -9.81 18.95 9.51
N LYS A 198 -11.06 19.42 9.56
CA LYS A 198 -11.94 19.20 10.71
C LYS A 198 -12.12 17.72 11.02
N MET A 199 -12.33 16.89 10.01
CA MET A 199 -12.48 15.43 10.17
C MET A 199 -11.18 14.79 10.68
N VAL A 200 -10.03 15.14 10.11
CA VAL A 200 -8.71 14.61 10.52
C VAL A 200 -8.39 15.03 11.96
N THR A 201 -8.62 16.29 12.32
CA THR A 201 -8.41 16.78 13.69
C THR A 201 -9.37 16.11 14.68
N ALA A 202 -10.64 15.95 14.32
CA ALA A 202 -11.60 15.23 15.16
C ALA A 202 -11.16 13.79 15.43
N ASN A 203 -10.70 13.06 14.41
CA ASN A 203 -10.20 11.69 14.57
C ASN A 203 -8.95 11.63 15.48
N ARG A 204 -8.03 12.61 15.36
CA ARG A 204 -6.86 12.69 16.26
C ARG A 204 -7.25 12.99 17.69
N ILE A 205 -8.26 13.85 17.92
CA ILE A 205 -8.77 14.14 19.25
C ILE A 205 -9.45 12.89 19.84
N MET A 206 -10.28 12.19 19.06
CA MET A 206 -10.93 10.95 19.51
C MET A 206 -9.91 9.85 19.84
N GLN A 207 -8.84 9.71 19.04
CA GLN A 207 -7.75 8.78 19.35
C GLN A 207 -7.07 9.14 20.67
N LYS A 208 -6.71 10.41 20.88
CA LYS A 208 -6.12 10.86 22.14
C LYS A 208 -7.04 10.66 23.35
N ILE A 209 -8.32 10.96 23.21
CA ILE A 209 -9.31 10.71 24.26
C ILE A 209 -9.39 9.20 24.55
N SER A 210 -9.39 8.34 23.52
CA SER A 210 -9.43 6.89 23.72
C SER A 210 -8.17 6.36 24.41
N GLU A 211 -7.00 6.92 24.12
CA GLU A 211 -5.74 6.59 24.79
C GLU A 211 -5.73 7.07 26.25
N GLU A 212 -6.24 8.28 26.51
CA GLU A 212 -6.37 8.85 27.86
C GLU A 212 -7.38 8.05 28.70
N SER A 213 -8.56 7.76 28.16
CA SER A 213 -9.57 6.90 28.80
C SER A 213 -9.01 5.51 29.08
N LEU A 214 -8.20 4.94 28.18
CA LEU A 214 -7.55 3.64 28.41
C LEU A 214 -6.54 3.73 29.57
N SER A 215 -5.73 4.79 29.62
CA SER A 215 -4.80 5.05 30.73
C SER A 215 -5.53 5.20 32.07
N ASP A 216 -6.65 5.94 32.09
CA ASP A 216 -7.51 6.10 33.28
C ASP A 216 -8.12 4.77 33.72
N ILE A 217 -8.64 3.98 32.77
CA ILE A 217 -9.16 2.63 33.03
C ILE A 217 -8.07 1.74 33.63
N LEU A 218 -6.85 1.77 33.11
CA LEU A 218 -5.72 1.00 33.66
C LEU A 218 -5.35 1.44 35.08
N THR A 219 -5.38 2.74 35.35
CA THR A 219 -5.11 3.31 36.67
C THR A 219 -6.17 2.89 37.68
N ILE A 220 -7.46 2.98 37.31
CA ILE A 220 -8.57 2.54 38.16
C ILE A 220 -8.50 1.02 38.40
N LYS A 221 -8.15 0.21 37.39
CA LYS A 221 -7.96 -1.25 37.56
C LYS A 221 -6.84 -1.57 38.55
N ARG A 222 -5.73 -0.82 38.56
CA ARG A 222 -4.66 -0.97 39.56
C ARG A 222 -5.16 -0.66 40.97
N GLN A 223 -5.90 0.45 41.14
CA GLN A 223 -6.50 0.82 42.43
C GLN A 223 -7.49 -0.24 42.93
N ILE A 224 -8.34 -0.80 42.05
CA ILE A 224 -9.24 -1.91 42.41
C ILE A 224 -8.44 -3.12 42.88
N LYS A 225 -7.35 -3.48 42.19
CA LYS A 225 -6.51 -4.62 42.56
C LYS A 225 -5.88 -4.43 43.95
N GLU A 226 -5.34 -3.25 44.23
CA GLU A 226 -4.78 -2.87 45.54
C GLU A 226 -5.83 -2.88 46.64
N ARG A 227 -7.01 -2.30 46.39
CA ARG A 227 -8.12 -2.32 47.35
C ARG A 227 -8.66 -3.72 47.61
N ARG A 228 -8.63 -4.62 46.61
CA ARG A 228 -8.99 -6.03 46.78
C ARG A 228 -7.98 -6.80 47.64
N SER A 229 -6.69 -6.50 47.57
CA SER A 229 -5.71 -7.11 48.48
C SER A 229 -5.86 -6.59 49.92
N LEU A 230 -6.13 -5.30 50.10
CA LEU A 230 -6.45 -4.75 51.43
C LEU A 230 -7.75 -5.34 52.00
N LEU A 231 -8.76 -5.58 51.14
CA LEU A 231 -10.04 -6.17 51.54
C LEU A 231 -9.88 -7.59 52.08
N SER A 232 -8.91 -8.38 51.60
CA SER A 232 -8.65 -9.72 52.15
C SER A 232 -8.07 -9.70 53.57
N GLU A 233 -7.52 -8.58 54.01
CA GLU A 233 -6.90 -8.41 55.34
C GLU A 233 -7.80 -7.66 56.33
N ALA A 234 -8.73 -6.83 55.83
CA ALA A 234 -9.63 -6.02 56.64
C ALA A 234 -10.82 -6.83 57.21
N SER A 235 -11.33 -6.41 58.38
CA SER A 235 -12.54 -6.99 59.00
C SER A 235 -13.48 -5.90 59.52
N GLY A 236 -14.77 -6.23 59.70
CA GLY A 236 -15.78 -5.30 60.19
C GLY A 236 -16.08 -4.12 59.25
N ASP A 237 -16.22 -2.92 59.81
CA ASP A 237 -16.62 -1.69 59.09
C ASP A 237 -15.61 -1.27 58.00
N GLU A 238 -14.31 -1.59 58.17
CA GLU A 238 -13.29 -1.31 57.16
C GLU A 238 -13.49 -2.12 55.87
N ALA A 239 -13.86 -3.40 56.01
CA ALA A 239 -14.13 -4.26 54.85
C ALA A 239 -15.34 -3.75 54.05
N ASP A 240 -16.38 -3.25 54.73
CA ASP A 240 -17.56 -2.68 54.08
C ASP A 240 -17.27 -1.35 53.36
N LYS A 241 -16.37 -0.52 53.91
CA LYS A 241 -15.88 0.70 53.23
C LYS A 241 -15.10 0.34 51.97
N LEU A 242 -14.16 -0.60 52.04
CA LEU A 242 -13.38 -1.06 50.89
C LEU A 242 -14.26 -1.65 49.78
N LYS A 243 -15.28 -2.45 50.13
CA LYS A 243 -16.27 -2.96 49.15
C LYS A 243 -17.02 -1.83 48.44
N LYS A 244 -17.46 -0.81 49.18
CA LYS A 244 -18.13 0.37 48.60
C LYS A 244 -17.21 1.15 47.66
N GLU A 245 -15.93 1.33 48.03
CA GLU A 245 -14.93 1.97 47.17
C GLU A 245 -14.67 1.19 45.88
N ILE A 246 -14.47 -0.14 45.98
CA ILE A 246 -14.29 -1.01 44.81
C ILE A 246 -15.50 -0.89 43.87
N LYS A 247 -16.72 -0.96 44.41
CA LYS A 247 -17.95 -0.83 43.59
C LYS A 247 -18.06 0.54 42.92
N ARG A 248 -17.63 1.63 43.60
CA ARG A 248 -17.57 2.98 43.01
C ARG A 248 -16.57 3.04 41.86
N LEU A 249 -15.37 2.46 42.02
CA LEU A 249 -14.34 2.41 40.99
C LEU A 249 -14.78 1.56 39.79
N GLU A 250 -15.46 0.43 40.01
CA GLU A 250 -16.03 -0.41 38.96
C GLU A 250 -17.12 0.32 38.15
N ASN A 251 -17.98 1.10 38.81
CA ASN A 251 -18.96 1.94 38.12
C ASN A 251 -18.28 3.03 37.29
N ARG A 252 -17.21 3.65 37.80
CA ARG A 252 -16.44 4.66 37.04
C ARG A 252 -15.78 4.08 35.79
N ILE A 253 -15.33 2.82 35.81
CA ILE A 253 -14.84 2.13 34.59
C ILE A 253 -15.98 1.99 33.57
N LYS A 254 -17.21 1.67 34.00
CA LYS A 254 -18.36 1.56 33.09
C LYS A 254 -18.74 2.90 32.48
N ASP A 255 -18.58 4.00 33.21
CA ASP A 255 -18.87 5.34 32.69
C ASP A 255 -17.81 5.82 31.67
N LEU A 256 -16.60 5.23 31.70
CA LEU A 256 -15.49 5.54 30.80
C LEU A 256 -15.39 4.61 29.58
N ALA A 257 -16.21 3.55 29.51
CA ALA A 257 -16.18 2.51 28.48
C ALA A 257 -17.39 2.61 27.53
#